data_AF-A0A0R3TDK5-F1
#
_entry.id   AF-A0A0R3TDK5-F1
#
_cell.length_a   1.000
_cell.length_b   1.000
_cell.length_c   1.000
_cell.angle_alpha   90.00
_cell.angle_beta   90.00
_cell.angle_gamma   90.00
#
_symmetry.space_group_name_H-M   'P 1'
#
loop_
_entity.id
_entity.type
_entity.pdbx_description
1 polymer ?
#
loop_
_entity_poly.entity_id
_entity_poly.type
_entity_poly.pdbx_seq_one_letter_code
_entity_poly.pdbx_strand_id
1 'polypeptide(L)'
;MSVNGVAGIVAFKPIPANSEISICYFLPYWDLPRGMRQNFLSKGFSFQCKCDACVKNWRVVKAHNALALCPGCKRGNKRICKSSLPALKFYNKLVHKYLPEIERLRDQKNTSSQSIAYITKVINQIDAFIVPPSDVLAKVKKAYEYLIKLRYSSWTQVPKEMAPF
;
A
#
# COMPACT_ATOMS: atom_id res chain seq x y z
N MET A 1 13.36 10.79 28.69
CA MET A 1 13.33 9.86 27.55
C MET A 1 12.41 8.72 27.93
N SER A 2 11.39 8.41 27.12
CA SER A 2 10.51 7.25 27.37
C SER A 2 11.34 5.97 27.24
N VAL A 3 11.30 5.11 28.25
CA VAL A 3 12.16 3.92 28.37
C VAL A 3 11.69 2.74 27.51
N ASN A 4 10.48 2.85 26.92
CA ASN A 4 9.86 1.77 26.15
C ASN A 4 9.55 2.26 24.72
N GLY A 5 10.45 1.98 23.79
CA GLY A 5 10.17 2.13 22.36
C GLY A 5 9.18 1.06 21.90
N VAL A 6 8.05 1.47 21.32
CA VAL A 6 7.05 0.55 20.76
C VAL A 6 7.11 0.62 19.24
N ALA A 7 7.15 -0.54 18.59
CA ALA A 7 7.05 -0.69 17.14
C ALA A 7 5.83 -1.53 16.77
N GLY A 8 5.12 -1.14 15.71
CA GLY A 8 3.98 -1.86 15.18
C GLY A 8 4.19 -2.21 13.70
N ILE A 9 3.77 -3.41 13.30
CA ILE A 9 3.80 -3.85 11.90
C ILE A 9 2.35 -4.05 11.46
N VAL A 10 2.00 -3.51 10.29
CA VAL A 10 0.67 -3.65 9.68
C VAL A 10 0.81 -4.24 8.29
N ALA A 11 -0.07 -5.18 7.96
CA ALA A 11 -0.10 -5.82 6.65
C ALA A 11 -0.74 -4.89 5.60
N PHE A 12 -0.04 -4.67 4.49
CA PHE A 12 -0.54 -3.90 3.32
C PHE A 12 -1.34 -4.74 2.32
N LYS A 13 -1.49 -6.04 2.59
CA LYS A 13 -2.23 -7.02 1.80
C LYS A 13 -2.44 -8.28 2.63
N PRO A 14 -3.40 -9.15 2.27
CA PRO A 14 -3.49 -10.49 2.85
C PRO A 14 -2.16 -11.25 2.71
N ILE A 15 -1.74 -11.92 3.78
CA ILE A 15 -0.48 -12.67 3.87
C ILE A 15 -0.85 -14.17 3.98
N PRO A 16 -0.55 -15.01 2.98
CA PRO A 16 -0.77 -16.44 3.08
C PRO A 16 0.00 -17.08 4.25
N ALA A 17 -0.54 -18.16 4.81
CA ALA A 17 0.17 -18.94 5.82
C ALA A 17 1.54 -19.39 5.28
N ASN A 18 2.55 -19.41 6.16
CA ASN A 18 3.93 -19.81 5.86
C ASN A 18 4.63 -18.96 4.77
N SER A 19 4.09 -17.78 4.43
CA SER A 19 4.77 -16.84 3.53
C SER A 19 5.72 -15.91 4.28
N GLU A 20 6.77 -15.47 3.60
CA GLU A 20 7.73 -14.52 4.14
C GLU A 20 7.09 -13.14 4.36
N ILE A 21 7.34 -12.55 5.52
CA ILE A 21 6.96 -11.17 5.83
C ILE A 21 8.14 -10.26 5.49
N SER A 22 7.98 -9.44 4.45
CA SER A 22 8.97 -8.46 4.03
C SER A 22 8.51 -7.04 4.29
N ILE A 23 9.42 -6.16 4.72
CA ILE A 23 9.20 -4.70 4.84
C ILE A 23 10.09 -3.93 3.87
N CYS A 24 9.73 -2.68 3.57
CA CYS A 24 10.56 -1.79 2.76
C CYS A 24 11.51 -1.00 3.68
N TYR A 25 12.83 -1.19 3.53
CA TYR A 25 13.85 -0.55 4.37
C TYR A 25 14.05 0.93 4.08
N PHE A 26 13.52 1.42 2.95
CA PHE A 26 13.63 2.82 2.56
C PHE A 26 12.30 3.28 1.97
N LEU A 27 12.32 3.81 0.75
CA LEU A 27 11.12 4.21 0.04
C LEU A 27 10.75 3.20 -1.06
N PRO A 28 9.44 2.92 -1.23
CA PRO A 28 8.92 2.00 -2.23
C PRO A 28 9.07 2.54 -3.65
N TYR A 29 8.74 1.70 -4.64
CA TYR A 29 8.91 2.02 -6.07
C TYR A 29 8.09 3.22 -6.55
N TRP A 30 7.04 3.59 -5.83
CA TRP A 30 6.18 4.71 -6.18
C TRP A 30 6.65 6.06 -5.63
N ASP A 31 7.69 6.06 -4.80
CA ASP A 31 8.32 7.28 -4.27
C ASP A 31 9.70 7.51 -4.86
N LEU A 32 10.47 6.45 -5.11
CA LEU A 32 11.82 6.55 -5.64
C LEU A 32 12.10 5.64 -6.85
N PRO A 33 12.86 6.13 -7.84
CA PRO A 33 13.31 5.33 -8.97
C PRO A 33 14.27 4.22 -8.50
N ARG A 34 14.35 3.16 -9.30
CA ARG A 34 15.21 1.98 -9.06
C ARG A 34 16.64 2.35 -8.67
N GLY A 35 17.27 3.28 -9.39
CA GLY A 35 18.67 3.67 -9.14
C GLY A 35 18.91 4.18 -7.73
N MET A 36 18.06 5.07 -7.24
CA MET A 36 18.16 5.60 -5.87
C MET A 36 17.92 4.52 -4.81
N ARG A 37 16.91 3.65 -5.02
CA ARG A 37 16.62 2.54 -4.11
C ARG A 37 17.78 1.54 -4.03
N GLN A 38 18.36 1.16 -5.17
CA GLN A 38 19.51 0.26 -5.22
C GLN A 38 20.76 0.87 -4.58
N ASN A 39 21.04 2.15 -4.87
CA ASN A 39 22.17 2.85 -4.28
C ASN A 39 22.07 2.92 -2.76
N PHE A 40 20.88 3.22 -2.21
CA PHE A 40 20.66 3.22 -0.77
C PHE A 40 20.88 1.83 -0.15
N LEU A 41 20.28 0.78 -0.71
CA LEU A 41 20.39 -0.58 -0.17
C LEU A 41 21.81 -1.14 -0.31
N SER A 42 22.51 -0.85 -1.41
CA SER A 42 23.89 -1.27 -1.60
C SER A 42 24.85 -0.58 -0.65
N LYS A 43 24.63 0.70 -0.32
CA LYS A 43 25.51 1.46 0.58
C LYS A 43 25.21 1.20 2.06
N GLY A 44 23.93 1.11 2.42
CA GLY A 44 23.50 0.98 3.82
C GLY A 44 23.37 -0.46 4.31
N PHE A 45 23.14 -1.41 3.41
CA PHE A 45 22.82 -2.81 3.75
C PHE A 45 23.62 -3.83 2.94
N SER A 46 24.57 -3.38 2.10
CA SER A 46 25.48 -4.24 1.34
C SER A 46 24.80 -5.31 0.46
N PHE A 47 23.59 -5.05 -0.06
CA PHE A 47 22.92 -5.95 -0.99
C PHE A 47 22.27 -5.24 -2.17
N GLN A 48 22.10 -5.98 -3.27
CA GLN A 48 21.31 -5.54 -4.41
C GLN A 48 19.90 -6.13 -4.35
N CYS A 49 18.89 -5.28 -4.32
CA CYS A 49 17.51 -5.72 -4.23
C CYS A 49 17.08 -6.45 -5.52
N LYS A 50 16.54 -7.67 -5.38
CA LYS A 50 16.02 -8.49 -6.48
C LYS A 50 14.49 -8.60 -6.49
N CYS A 51 13.78 -7.73 -5.77
CA CYS A 51 12.32 -7.72 -5.83
C CYS A 51 11.83 -7.37 -7.24
N ASP A 52 10.58 -7.75 -7.53
CA ASP A 52 9.94 -7.50 -8.82
C ASP A 52 10.07 -6.05 -9.30
N ALA A 53 9.92 -5.08 -8.40
CA ALA A 53 10.05 -3.67 -8.72
C ALA A 53 11.45 -3.26 -9.17
N CYS A 54 12.48 -3.94 -8.66
CA CYS A 54 13.88 -3.71 -9.00
C CYS A 54 14.27 -4.44 -10.29
N VAL A 55 13.83 -5.68 -10.48
CA VAL A 55 14.13 -6.48 -11.67
C VAL A 55 13.44 -5.89 -12.90
N LYS A 56 12.16 -5.54 -12.79
CA LYS A 56 11.33 -5.02 -13.89
C LYS A 56 11.41 -3.50 -14.05
N ASN A 57 12.29 -2.83 -13.28
CA ASN A 57 12.46 -1.37 -13.29
C ASN A 57 11.14 -0.59 -13.20
N TRP A 58 10.29 -0.96 -12.24
CA TRP A 58 8.97 -0.36 -12.09
C TRP A 58 9.06 1.16 -11.93
N ARG A 59 8.23 1.85 -12.72
CA ARG A 59 7.90 3.27 -12.59
C ARG A 59 6.40 3.37 -12.43
N VAL A 60 5.91 4.35 -11.65
CA VAL A 60 4.46 4.56 -11.50
C VAL A 60 3.84 4.78 -12.87
N VAL A 61 2.85 3.95 -13.20
CA VAL A 61 2.08 4.06 -14.43
C VAL A 61 0.73 4.70 -14.10
N LYS A 62 0.34 5.69 -14.90
CA LYS A 62 -0.93 6.45 -14.73
C LYS A 62 -2.15 5.52 -14.84
N ALA A 63 -3.26 5.93 -14.23
CA ALA A 63 -4.46 5.13 -14.06
C ALA A 63 -4.97 4.48 -15.36
N HIS A 64 -5.05 5.22 -16.45
CA HIS A 64 -5.51 4.69 -17.75
C HIS A 64 -4.61 3.57 -18.32
N ASN A 65 -3.38 3.44 -17.82
CA ASN A 65 -2.41 2.41 -18.21
C ASN A 65 -2.20 1.36 -17.10
N ALA A 66 -2.94 1.43 -15.99
CA ALA A 66 -2.86 0.44 -14.92
C ALA A 66 -3.39 -0.92 -15.42
N LEU A 67 -2.64 -1.98 -15.15
CA LEU A 67 -2.99 -3.31 -15.61
C LEU A 67 -4.06 -3.93 -14.70
N ALA A 68 -5.31 -3.92 -15.15
CA ALA A 68 -6.39 -4.65 -14.48
C ALA A 68 -6.33 -6.16 -14.80
N LEU A 69 -6.48 -7.00 -13.77
CA LEU A 69 -6.51 -8.46 -13.87
C LEU A 69 -7.93 -8.95 -14.10
N CYS A 70 -8.14 -9.80 -15.11
CA CYS A 70 -9.38 -10.55 -15.23
C CYS A 70 -9.51 -11.55 -14.05
N PRO A 71 -10.65 -11.59 -13.32
CA PRO A 71 -10.83 -12.50 -12.19
C PRO A 71 -10.80 -13.97 -12.58
N GLY A 72 -11.25 -14.30 -13.80
CA GLY A 72 -11.23 -15.66 -14.33
C GLY A 72 -9.84 -16.11 -14.76
N CYS A 73 -9.26 -15.45 -15.77
CA CYS A 73 -7.99 -15.91 -16.36
C CYS A 73 -6.72 -15.31 -15.73
N LYS A 74 -6.86 -14.36 -14.79
CA LYS A 74 -5.75 -13.65 -14.10
C LYS A 74 -4.73 -13.01 -15.05
N ARG A 75 -5.14 -12.72 -16.30
CA ARG A 75 -4.34 -12.02 -17.30
C ARG A 75 -4.73 -10.55 -17.40
N GLY A 76 -3.75 -9.71 -17.74
CA GLY A 76 -3.92 -8.29 -18.00
C GLY A 76 -4.54 -8.00 -19.37
N ASN A 77 -5.11 -6.79 -19.50
CA ASN A 77 -6.02 -6.37 -20.57
C ASN A 77 -5.38 -6.21 -21.97
N LYS A 78 -4.94 -7.31 -22.61
CA LYS A 78 -4.56 -7.31 -24.05
C LYS A 78 -5.61 -7.97 -24.95
N ARG A 79 -6.54 -8.75 -24.39
CA ARG A 79 -7.71 -9.31 -25.11
C ARG A 79 -8.89 -9.31 -24.15
N ILE A 80 -10.03 -8.76 -24.59
CA ILE A 80 -11.23 -8.63 -23.78
C ILE A 80 -11.79 -10.04 -23.51
N CYS A 81 -11.49 -10.57 -22.33
CA CYS A 81 -12.17 -11.75 -21.81
C CYS A 81 -13.55 -11.33 -21.30
N LYS A 82 -14.64 -12.02 -21.62
CA LYS A 82 -15.98 -11.73 -21.06
C LYS A 82 -15.95 -11.72 -19.52
N SER A 83 -15.10 -12.56 -18.92
CA SER A 83 -14.90 -12.62 -17.48
C SER A 83 -14.14 -11.41 -16.90
N SER A 84 -13.70 -10.42 -17.69
CA SER A 84 -13.02 -9.20 -17.19
C SER A 84 -14.00 -8.15 -16.65
N LEU A 85 -15.30 -8.27 -16.94
CA LEU A 85 -16.33 -7.34 -16.50
C LEU A 85 -16.28 -7.02 -14.98
N PRO A 86 -16.11 -8.00 -14.07
CA PRO A 86 -16.03 -7.68 -12.65
C PRO A 86 -14.78 -6.87 -12.28
N ALA A 87 -13.64 -7.09 -12.95
CA ALA A 87 -12.45 -6.28 -12.75
C ALA A 87 -12.61 -4.86 -13.26
N LEU A 88 -13.25 -4.68 -14.42
CA LEU A 88 -13.56 -3.36 -14.95
C LEU A 88 -14.54 -2.62 -14.03
N LYS A 89 -15.59 -3.30 -13.56
CA LYS A 89 -16.55 -2.75 -12.58
C LYS A 89 -15.85 -2.36 -11.29
N PHE A 90 -14.97 -3.22 -10.75
CA PHE A 90 -14.20 -2.91 -9.55
C PHE A 90 -13.27 -1.73 -9.79
N TYR A 91 -12.54 -1.71 -10.91
CA TYR A 91 -11.63 -0.63 -11.26
C TYR A 91 -12.36 0.72 -11.37
N ASN A 92 -13.49 0.76 -12.09
CA ASN A 92 -14.31 1.97 -12.19
C ASN A 92 -14.82 2.42 -10.81
N LYS A 93 -15.28 1.48 -9.98
CA LYS A 93 -15.68 1.78 -8.60
C LYS A 93 -14.52 2.27 -7.75
N LEU A 94 -13.33 1.71 -7.94
CA LEU A 94 -12.12 2.12 -7.24
C LEU A 94 -11.74 3.55 -7.60
N VAL A 95 -11.68 3.88 -8.89
CA VAL A 95 -11.29 5.21 -9.37
C VAL A 95 -12.33 6.27 -9.04
N HIS A 96 -13.62 5.98 -9.23
CA HIS A 96 -14.67 7.00 -9.13
C HIS A 96 -15.38 7.07 -7.78
N LYS A 97 -15.29 6.03 -6.95
CA LYS A 97 -15.96 6.00 -5.63
C LYS A 97 -14.98 5.84 -4.49
N TYR A 98 -14.12 4.82 -4.53
CA TYR A 98 -13.27 4.52 -3.38
C TYR A 98 -12.10 5.49 -3.25
N LEU A 99 -11.39 5.79 -4.33
CA LEU A 99 -10.22 6.64 -4.30
C LEU A 99 -10.53 8.07 -3.83
N PRO A 100 -11.59 8.77 -4.31
CA PRO A 100 -11.92 10.10 -3.82
C PRO A 100 -12.25 10.11 -2.32
N GLU A 101 -12.97 9.09 -1.85
CA GLU A 101 -13.26 8.95 -0.42
C GLU A 101 -12.00 8.68 0.41
N ILE A 102 -11.10 7.83 -0.08
CA ILE A 102 -9.82 7.55 0.58
C ILE A 102 -8.94 8.82 0.65
N GLU A 103 -8.87 9.59 -0.44
CA GLU A 103 -8.17 10.87 -0.49
C GLU A 103 -8.80 11.88 0.49
N ARG A 104 -10.13 11.97 0.53
CA ARG A 104 -10.86 12.80 1.51
C ARG A 104 -10.54 12.41 2.95
N LEU A 105 -10.56 11.12 3.29
CA LEU A 105 -10.23 10.63 4.63
C LEU A 105 -8.78 10.94 5.02
N ARG A 106 -7.84 10.81 4.08
CA ARG A 106 -6.43 11.19 4.26
C ARG A 106 -6.31 12.69 4.55
N ASP A 107 -6.94 13.53 3.74
CA ASP A 107 -6.83 14.99 3.84
C ASP A 107 -7.44 15.51 5.14
N GLN A 108 -8.53 14.87 5.60
CA GLN A 108 -9.13 15.13 6.91
C GLN A 108 -8.38 14.48 8.08
N LYS A 109 -7.32 13.70 7.82
CA LYS A 109 -6.59 12.93 8.83
C LYS A 109 -7.52 12.05 9.68
N ASN A 110 -8.58 11.50 9.08
CA ASN A 110 -9.60 10.74 9.80
C ASN A 110 -9.09 9.34 10.16
N THR A 111 -8.67 9.16 11.40
CA THR A 111 -8.15 7.90 11.93
C THR A 111 -9.19 7.07 12.69
N SER A 112 -10.49 7.34 12.50
CA SER A 112 -11.55 6.54 13.14
C SER A 112 -11.48 5.07 12.73
N SER A 113 -11.90 4.17 13.62
CA SER A 113 -11.92 2.73 13.37
C SER A 113 -12.73 2.39 12.10
N GLN A 114 -13.82 3.12 11.84
CA GLN A 114 -14.64 2.99 10.64
C GLN A 114 -13.85 3.35 9.38
N SER A 115 -13.06 4.43 9.41
CA SER A 115 -12.24 4.87 8.28
C SER A 115 -11.12 3.88 7.99
N ILE A 116 -10.43 3.40 9.03
CA ILE A 116 -9.38 2.38 8.87
C ILE A 116 -9.97 1.07 8.34
N ALA A 117 -11.13 0.63 8.85
CA ALA A 117 -11.82 -0.57 8.37
C ALA A 117 -12.23 -0.43 6.89
N TYR A 118 -12.72 0.75 6.49
CA TYR A 118 -13.09 1.05 5.12
C TYR A 118 -11.91 0.90 4.16
N ILE A 119 -10.76 1.51 4.46
CA ILE A 119 -9.57 1.46 3.61
C ILE A 119 -8.99 0.04 3.58
N THR A 120 -8.96 -0.64 4.74
CA THR A 120 -8.51 -2.03 4.84
C THR A 120 -9.34 -2.95 3.93
N LYS A 121 -10.67 -2.76 3.89
CA LYS A 121 -11.55 -3.50 2.97
C LYS A 121 -11.19 -3.27 1.50
N VAL A 122 -10.85 -2.04 1.11
CA VAL A 122 -10.45 -1.72 -0.27
C VAL A 122 -9.10 -2.36 -0.60
N ILE A 123 -8.12 -2.26 0.31
CA ILE A 123 -6.78 -2.87 0.14
C ILE A 123 -6.86 -4.39 0.00
N ASN A 124 -7.72 -5.06 0.78
CA ASN A 124 -7.86 -6.51 0.70
C ASN A 124 -8.41 -6.99 -0.66
N GLN A 125 -9.03 -6.10 -1.43
CA GLN A 125 -9.58 -6.42 -2.75
C GLN A 125 -8.66 -5.99 -3.90
N ILE A 126 -7.86 -4.94 -3.70
CA ILE A 126 -7.18 -4.26 -4.81
C ILE A 126 -6.17 -5.16 -5.55
N ASP A 127 -5.41 -5.99 -4.82
CA ASP A 127 -4.37 -6.85 -5.40
C ASP A 127 -4.99 -8.00 -6.23
N ALA A 128 -6.28 -8.32 -6.06
CA ALA A 128 -6.97 -9.31 -6.88
C ALA A 128 -7.33 -8.80 -8.28
N PHE A 129 -7.34 -7.47 -8.47
CA PHE A 129 -7.82 -6.81 -9.67
C PHE A 129 -6.80 -5.90 -10.33
N ILE A 130 -5.72 -5.49 -9.65
CA ILE A 130 -4.75 -4.51 -10.16
C ILE A 130 -3.33 -5.01 -9.89
N VAL A 131 -2.47 -4.95 -10.92
CA VAL A 131 -1.05 -5.28 -10.79
C VAL A 131 -0.20 -4.01 -10.71
N PRO A 132 0.84 -3.98 -9.87
CA PRO A 132 1.90 -3.00 -9.99
C PRO A 132 2.59 -3.02 -11.37
N PRO A 133 3.17 -1.90 -11.81
CA PRO A 133 3.13 -0.60 -11.15
C PRO A 133 1.84 0.18 -11.51
N SER A 134 1.10 0.66 -10.51
CA SER A 134 -0.14 1.44 -10.72
C SER A 134 -0.17 2.64 -9.78
N ASP A 135 -0.48 3.82 -10.31
CA ASP A 135 -0.69 5.04 -9.55
C ASP A 135 -1.88 4.95 -8.58
N VAL A 136 -2.99 4.35 -9.01
CA VAL A 136 -4.17 4.13 -8.16
C VAL A 136 -3.79 3.23 -6.98
N LEU A 137 -3.08 2.13 -7.24
CA LEU A 137 -2.57 1.25 -6.20
C LEU A 137 -1.64 1.99 -5.23
N ALA A 138 -0.72 2.80 -5.76
CA ALA A 138 0.19 3.61 -4.95
C ALA A 138 -0.56 4.63 -4.08
N LYS A 139 -1.55 5.34 -4.63
CA LYS A 139 -2.36 6.32 -3.90
C LYS A 139 -3.12 5.68 -2.73
N VAL A 140 -3.76 4.54 -2.96
CA VAL A 140 -4.49 3.80 -1.92
C VAL A 140 -3.53 3.34 -0.82
N LYS A 141 -2.39 2.73 -1.18
CA LYS A 141 -1.40 2.24 -0.21
C LYS A 141 -0.77 3.39 0.61
N LYS A 142 -0.44 4.52 -0.04
CA LYS A 142 0.06 5.73 0.65
C LYS A 142 -0.95 6.30 1.65
N ALA A 143 -2.22 6.41 1.26
CA ALA A 143 -3.25 6.94 2.14
C ALA A 143 -3.46 6.03 3.36
N TYR A 144 -3.47 4.71 3.16
CA TYR A 144 -3.54 3.76 4.26
C TYR A 144 -2.33 3.83 5.18
N GLU A 145 -1.11 3.82 4.63
CA GLU A 145 0.13 3.96 5.40
C GLU A 145 0.10 5.22 6.25
N TYR A 146 -0.30 6.35 5.67
CA TYR A 146 -0.40 7.62 6.36
C TYR A 146 -1.38 7.57 7.55
N LEU A 147 -2.59 7.05 7.35
CA LEU A 147 -3.60 6.99 8.40
C LEU A 147 -3.26 5.97 9.49
N ILE A 148 -2.64 4.84 9.13
CA ILE A 148 -2.10 3.88 10.10
C ILE A 148 -1.01 4.52 10.96
N LYS A 149 -0.07 5.25 10.33
CA LYS A 149 0.95 6.00 11.08
C LYS A 149 0.31 7.01 12.02
N LEU A 150 -0.64 7.83 11.56
CA LEU A 150 -1.32 8.77 12.45
C LEU A 150 -2.05 8.08 13.62
N ARG A 151 -2.72 6.95 13.37
CA ARG A 151 -3.52 6.25 14.38
C ARG A 151 -2.68 5.53 15.41
N TYR A 152 -1.57 4.93 14.99
CA TYR A 152 -0.78 3.98 15.79
C TYR A 152 0.60 4.50 16.20
N SER A 153 1.17 5.46 15.48
CA SER A 153 2.43 6.12 15.90
C SER A 153 2.22 7.15 17.00
N SER A 154 0.98 7.56 17.29
CA SER A 154 0.62 8.44 18.39
C SER A 154 0.63 7.74 19.78
N TRP A 155 0.70 6.41 19.82
CA TRP A 155 0.73 5.64 21.07
C TRP A 155 2.06 5.74 21.83
N THR A 156 3.10 6.32 21.23
CA THR A 156 4.38 6.56 21.90
C THR A 156 4.39 7.85 22.73
N GLN A 157 3.29 8.62 22.75
CA GLN A 157 3.13 9.83 23.55
C GLN A 157 2.11 9.59 24.68
N VAL A 158 2.44 8.74 25.65
CA VAL A 158 1.70 8.75 26.93
C VAL A 158 2.16 10.00 27.70
N PRO A 159 1.26 10.94 28.08
CA PRO A 159 1.62 12.03 28.97
C PRO A 159 2.16 11.44 30.27
N LYS A 160 3.24 12.01 30.79
CA LYS A 160 3.94 11.56 32.01
C LYS A 160 3.11 11.64 33.30
N GLU A 161 1.82 11.98 33.25
CA GLU A 161 1.02 12.45 34.39
C GLU A 161 -0.07 11.45 34.86
N MET A 162 0.13 10.16 34.65
CA MET A 162 -0.77 9.13 35.23
C MET A 162 0.00 8.02 35.96
N ALA A 163 1.05 8.39 36.70
CA ALA A 163 1.59 7.54 37.76
C ALA A 163 1.04 8.06 39.10
N PRO A 164 0.14 7.33 39.79
CA PRO A 164 -0.23 7.69 41.16
C PRO A 164 0.97 7.42 42.07
N PHE A 165 1.32 8.42 42.88
CA PHE A 165 2.15 8.25 44.06
C PHE A 165 1.40 7.47 45.13
#